data_AF-A0A7W3U120-F1
#
_entry.id   AF-A0A7W3U120-F1
#
_cell.length_a   1.000
_cell.length_b   1.000
_cell.length_c   1.000
_cell.angle_alpha   90.00
_cell.angle_beta   90.00
_cell.angle_gamma   90.00
#
_symmetry.space_group_name_H-M   'P 1'
#
loop_
_entity.id
_entity.type
_entity.pdbx_description
1 polymer ?
#
loop_
_entity_poly.entity_id
_entity_poly.type
_entity_poly.pdbx_seq_one_letter_code
_entity_poly.pdbx_strand_id
1 'polypeptide(L)'
;MRSDPIERLLRGLYSAVLYLLVPITLYHLIWRGFRQQAYFLRWPERYAVYHGAAASREQGARTVWIHAVSVGEVNAAAPVVNALRRTRPDLRLLLTTITPTGSDQVQALWGGQVDHVYLPYDLPGAVGRFLDHYRPAVALIMETELWPNLLFGCRDRDIPTYILNARLSERSLRGYRVLAPLVARALRTVHRVAAQSMADAMRFVRLGARSEQVVEAGNLKFDVPTPEGLDAFARQCRQALAGAPVWIAASTHEEEEAAVMAMHRRLRERHPSLLLLWAPRHPERFRVVAELARSSGARVGTRSRGQWPRADDSVFVVDTLGELMRFYAAADVAFVGGSLQPVGGHNLLEPAAAGTAIVTGPHLHNFAGIAKLFREAGALRIGSDADAVGRHVADLLEDPVSRNAMAEAGHALVESGRGALASTLALVQPALPPVPPAVGAERSQRPRG
;
A
#
# COMPACT_ATOMS: atom_id res chain seq x y z
N MET A 1 -30.92 13.05 5.18
CA MET A 1 -31.62 12.69 6.45
C MET A 1 -31.55 13.87 7.39
N ARG A 2 -32.68 14.32 7.97
CA ARG A 2 -32.66 15.41 8.97
C ARG A 2 -31.93 14.91 10.22
N SER A 3 -31.05 15.73 10.79
CA SER A 3 -30.31 15.42 12.01
C SER A 3 -31.28 15.22 13.18
N ASP A 4 -31.36 14.00 13.72
CA ASP A 4 -32.11 13.67 14.94
C ASP A 4 -31.55 14.48 16.13
N PRO A 5 -32.38 15.05 17.03
CA PRO A 5 -31.93 15.69 18.28
C PRO A 5 -30.82 14.94 19.03
N ILE A 6 -30.87 13.61 19.08
CA ILE A 6 -29.84 12.80 19.76
C ILE A 6 -28.49 12.91 19.04
N GLU A 7 -28.48 12.92 17.71
CA GLU A 7 -27.27 13.11 16.93
C GLU A 7 -26.63 14.47 17.23
N ARG A 8 -27.43 15.54 17.26
CA ARG A 8 -26.94 16.90 17.55
C ARG A 8 -26.30 16.99 18.93
N LEU A 9 -26.94 16.39 19.94
CA LEU A 9 -26.40 16.35 21.30
C LEU A 9 -25.08 15.58 21.36
N LEU A 10 -25.05 14.34 20.83
CA LEU A 10 -23.85 13.49 20.88
C LEU A 10 -22.69 14.09 20.08
N ARG A 11 -22.96 14.63 18.88
CA ARG A 11 -21.95 15.30 18.04
C ARG A 11 -21.44 16.57 18.71
N GLY A 12 -22.33 17.32 19.38
CA GLY A 12 -21.98 18.52 20.15
C GLY A 12 -21.03 18.20 21.32
N LEU A 13 -21.38 17.21 22.14
CA LEU A 13 -20.54 16.76 23.26
C LEU A 13 -19.18 16.24 22.78
N TYR A 14 -19.17 15.40 21.74
CA TYR A 14 -17.94 14.92 21.11
C TYR A 14 -17.06 16.08 20.63
N SER A 15 -17.64 17.05 19.94
CA SER A 15 -16.93 18.22 19.44
C SER A 15 -16.37 19.09 20.57
N ALA A 16 -17.14 19.29 21.65
CA ALA A 16 -16.68 20.04 22.82
C ALA A 16 -15.45 19.38 23.47
N VAL A 17 -15.47 18.05 23.63
CA VAL A 17 -14.31 17.30 24.12
C VAL A 17 -13.10 17.48 23.20
N LEU A 18 -13.28 17.38 21.88
CA LEU A 18 -12.16 17.59 20.95
C LEU A 18 -11.58 19.00 21.03
N TYR A 19 -12.40 20.04 21.17
CA TYR A 19 -11.91 21.41 21.38
C TYR A 19 -11.09 21.54 22.67
N LEU A 20 -11.53 20.91 23.76
CA LEU A 20 -10.77 20.87 25.01
C LEU A 20 -9.43 20.14 24.88
N LEU A 21 -9.33 19.15 23.97
CA LEU A 21 -8.10 18.41 23.70
C LEU A 21 -7.13 19.14 22.74
N VAL A 22 -7.52 20.25 22.12
CA VAL A 22 -6.65 20.98 21.17
C VAL A 22 -5.28 21.34 21.75
N PRO A 23 -5.15 21.89 22.98
CA PRO A 23 -3.84 22.17 23.57
C PRO A 23 -2.96 20.92 23.68
N ILE A 24 -3.56 19.76 23.95
CA ILE A 24 -2.86 18.47 24.02
C ILE A 24 -2.37 18.04 22.63
N THR A 25 -3.18 18.26 21.58
CA THR A 25 -2.75 17.97 20.20
C THR A 25 -1.54 18.82 19.80
N LEU A 26 -1.52 20.11 20.16
CA LEU A 26 -0.38 21.00 19.91
C LEU A 26 0.86 20.55 20.69
N TYR A 27 0.70 20.23 21.98
CA TYR A 27 1.77 19.68 22.79
C TYR A 27 2.33 18.39 22.20
N HIS A 28 1.46 17.48 21.73
CA HIS A 28 1.89 16.24 21.08
C HIS A 28 2.69 16.49 19.79
N LEU A 29 2.27 17.44 18.95
CA LEU A 29 3.01 17.83 17.74
C LEU A 29 4.39 18.39 18.08
N ILE A 30 4.49 19.23 19.10
CA ILE A 30 5.76 19.79 19.59
C ILE A 30 6.68 18.67 20.11
N TRP A 31 6.16 17.87 21.04
CA TRP A 31 6.90 16.79 21.67
C TRP A 31 7.42 15.78 20.64
N ARG A 32 6.58 15.41 19.67
CA ARG A 32 6.96 14.49 18.59
C ARG A 32 7.91 15.15 17.60
N GLY A 33 7.79 16.46 17.38
CA GLY A 33 8.71 17.27 16.59
C GLY A 33 10.17 17.13 17.03
N PHE A 34 10.43 17.06 18.35
CA PHE A 34 11.78 16.85 18.87
C PHE A 34 12.40 15.50 18.46
N ARG A 35 11.59 14.48 18.19
CA ARG A 35 12.05 13.18 17.67
C ARG A 35 12.06 13.12 16.15
N GLN A 36 11.11 13.79 15.51
CA GLN A 36 10.95 13.81 14.06
C GLN A 36 10.56 15.21 13.61
N GLN A 37 11.54 15.94 13.07
CA GLN A 37 11.43 17.37 12.69
C GLN A 37 10.24 17.67 11.77
N ALA A 38 9.84 16.71 10.91
CA ALA A 38 8.69 16.86 10.02
C ALA A 38 7.36 17.14 10.75
N TYR A 39 7.26 16.81 12.05
CA TYR A 39 6.09 17.17 12.86
C TYR A 39 6.00 18.66 13.20
N PHE A 40 7.05 19.46 13.06
CA PHE A 40 6.99 20.92 13.23
C PHE A 40 6.48 21.66 11.98
N LEU A 41 6.36 20.95 10.85
CA LEU A 41 5.99 21.53 9.57
C LEU A 41 4.49 21.40 9.31
N ARG A 42 3.94 22.31 8.48
CA ARG A 42 2.58 22.23 7.91
C ARG A 42 1.45 22.11 8.95
N TRP A 43 1.63 22.63 10.16
CA TRP A 43 0.56 22.71 11.18
C TRP A 43 -0.73 23.39 10.69
N PRO A 44 -0.67 24.48 9.89
CA PRO A 44 -1.88 25.12 9.38
C PRO A 44 -2.85 24.13 8.70
N GLU A 45 -2.33 23.16 7.93
CA GLU A 45 -3.14 22.15 7.25
C GLU A 45 -3.93 21.26 8.22
N ARG A 46 -3.32 20.90 9.36
CA ARG A 46 -3.95 20.07 10.42
C ARG A 46 -5.11 20.78 11.13
N TYR A 47 -5.22 22.09 10.95
CA TYR A 47 -6.36 22.88 11.40
C TYR A 47 -7.13 23.51 10.23
N ALA A 48 -6.95 23.01 9.00
CA ALA A 48 -7.58 23.51 7.79
C ALA A 48 -7.43 25.02 7.60
N VAL A 49 -6.20 25.52 7.78
CA VAL A 49 -5.77 26.87 7.45
C VAL A 49 -4.89 26.76 6.20
N TYR A 50 -5.44 27.18 5.06
CA TYR A 50 -4.79 27.11 3.75
C TYR A 50 -4.54 28.53 3.22
N HIS A 51 -3.34 28.79 2.71
CA HIS A 51 -2.95 30.11 2.20
C HIS A 51 -3.31 30.32 0.71
N GLY A 52 -3.87 29.31 0.04
CA GLY A 52 -4.32 29.37 -1.36
C GLY A 52 -5.80 29.69 -1.53
N ALA A 53 -6.21 30.04 -2.75
CA ALA A 53 -7.62 30.19 -3.09
C ALA A 53 -8.35 28.84 -2.94
N ALA A 54 -9.58 28.89 -2.39
CA ALA A 54 -10.45 27.71 -2.37
C ALA A 54 -10.71 27.23 -3.81
N ALA A 55 -10.89 25.91 -3.95
CA ALA A 55 -11.22 25.30 -5.23
C ALA A 55 -12.48 25.96 -5.81
N SER A 56 -12.40 26.31 -7.10
CA SER A 56 -13.58 26.73 -7.84
C SER A 56 -14.64 25.62 -7.82
N ARG A 57 -15.91 25.97 -8.07
CA ARG A 57 -16.98 24.96 -8.17
C ARG A 57 -16.68 23.89 -9.21
N GLU A 58 -16.09 24.27 -10.35
CA GLU A 58 -15.73 23.33 -11.41
C GLU A 58 -14.60 22.39 -10.98
N GLN A 59 -13.57 22.91 -10.33
CA GLN A 59 -12.48 22.08 -9.79
C GLN A 59 -13.01 21.12 -8.73
N GLY A 60 -13.82 21.61 -7.78
CA GLY A 60 -14.46 20.80 -6.74
C GLY A 60 -15.30 19.66 -7.32
N ALA A 61 -16.13 19.97 -8.33
CA ALA A 61 -16.96 18.98 -9.01
C ALA A 61 -16.17 17.86 -9.70
N ARG A 62 -14.85 18.03 -9.92
CA ARG A 62 -13.94 17.01 -10.45
C ARG A 62 -13.00 16.42 -9.40
N THR A 63 -13.08 16.88 -8.15
CA THR A 63 -12.19 16.43 -7.07
C THR A 63 -12.66 15.10 -6.49
N VAL A 64 -11.85 14.06 -6.66
CA VAL A 64 -11.95 12.81 -5.89
C VAL A 64 -11.00 12.93 -4.71
N TRP A 65 -11.54 12.92 -3.50
CA TRP A 65 -10.73 12.96 -2.29
C TRP A 65 -10.48 11.55 -1.76
N ILE A 66 -9.21 11.20 -1.57
CA ILE A 66 -8.77 9.94 -0.98
C ILE A 66 -8.08 10.22 0.36
N HIS A 67 -8.53 9.59 1.44
CA HIS A 67 -7.90 9.68 2.74
C HIS A 67 -7.19 8.38 3.10
N ALA A 68 -5.88 8.46 3.36
CA ALA A 68 -5.03 7.36 3.76
C ALA A 68 -4.10 7.79 4.91
N VAL A 69 -4.41 7.38 6.14
CA VAL A 69 -3.80 7.93 7.37
C VAL A 69 -2.28 7.79 7.43
N SER A 70 -1.72 6.65 7.01
CA SER A 70 -0.31 6.31 7.13
C SER A 70 0.26 5.64 5.87
N VAL A 71 1.54 5.25 5.91
CA VAL A 71 2.24 4.53 4.82
C VAL A 71 1.47 3.28 4.37
N GLY A 72 0.95 2.50 5.33
CA GLY A 72 0.23 1.27 5.05
C GLY A 72 -1.04 1.49 4.23
N GLU A 73 -1.83 2.51 4.59
CA GLU A 73 -3.05 2.88 3.88
C GLU A 73 -2.75 3.58 2.55
N VAL A 74 -1.66 4.35 2.46
CA VAL A 74 -1.22 4.94 1.18
C VAL A 74 -0.88 3.85 0.18
N ASN A 75 -0.15 2.83 0.60
CA ASN A 75 0.16 1.67 -0.25
C ASN A 75 -1.12 0.88 -0.61
N ALA A 76 -2.06 0.74 0.33
CA ALA A 76 -3.35 0.11 0.06
C ALA A 76 -4.23 0.91 -0.93
N ALA A 77 -4.12 2.24 -0.94
CA ALA A 77 -4.84 3.12 -1.85
C ALA A 77 -4.24 3.11 -3.27
N ALA A 78 -2.96 2.76 -3.40
CA ALA A 78 -2.22 2.96 -4.64
C ALA A 78 -2.82 2.28 -5.88
N PRO A 79 -3.35 1.04 -5.81
CA PRO A 79 -4.04 0.42 -6.93
C PRO A 79 -5.22 1.25 -7.44
N VAL A 80 -6.04 1.81 -6.53
CA VAL A 80 -7.21 2.64 -6.87
C VAL A 80 -6.76 3.96 -7.49
N VAL A 81 -5.80 4.65 -6.87
CA VAL A 81 -5.27 5.93 -7.38
C VAL A 81 -4.69 5.75 -8.78
N ASN A 82 -3.85 4.72 -8.98
CA ASN A 82 -3.22 4.47 -10.28
C ASN A 82 -4.23 4.05 -11.36
N ALA A 83 -5.27 3.31 -11.00
CA ALA A 83 -6.34 2.99 -11.93
C ALA A 83 -7.10 4.25 -12.36
N LEU A 84 -7.54 5.08 -11.41
CA LEU A 84 -8.25 6.34 -11.70
C LEU A 84 -7.41 7.30 -12.54
N ARG A 85 -6.12 7.45 -12.24
CA ARG A 85 -5.23 8.29 -13.06
C ARG A 85 -5.12 7.83 -14.51
N ARG A 86 -5.13 6.53 -14.75
CA ARG A 86 -5.06 5.96 -16.11
C ARG A 86 -6.39 6.06 -16.86
N THR A 87 -7.51 5.78 -16.19
CA THR A 87 -8.82 5.70 -16.85
C THR A 87 -9.61 7.01 -16.82
N ARG A 88 -9.29 7.92 -15.90
CA ARG A 88 -9.98 9.19 -15.65
C ARG A 88 -8.98 10.33 -15.40
N PRO A 89 -8.13 10.69 -16.40
CA PRO A 89 -7.15 11.76 -16.27
C PRO A 89 -7.80 13.15 -16.12
N ASP A 90 -9.10 13.27 -16.35
CA ASP A 90 -9.89 14.49 -16.14
C ASP A 90 -10.16 14.82 -14.67
N LEU A 91 -9.99 13.83 -13.78
CA LEU A 91 -10.24 13.99 -12.34
C LEU A 91 -9.07 14.65 -11.63
N ARG A 92 -9.40 15.53 -10.69
CA ARG A 92 -8.45 16.05 -9.72
C ARG A 92 -8.39 15.09 -8.54
N LEU A 93 -7.24 14.46 -8.31
CA LEU A 93 -7.06 13.56 -7.17
C LEU A 93 -6.43 14.31 -6.00
N LEU A 94 -7.19 14.41 -4.90
CA LEU A 94 -6.72 14.99 -3.65
C LEU A 94 -6.45 13.88 -2.64
N LEU A 95 -5.19 13.67 -2.28
CA LEU A 95 -4.81 12.74 -1.23
C LEU A 95 -4.62 13.48 0.10
N THR A 96 -5.05 12.83 1.18
CA THR A 96 -4.77 13.31 2.53
C THR A 96 -4.16 12.23 3.38
N THR A 97 -3.19 12.62 4.20
CA THR A 97 -2.55 11.75 5.20
C THR A 97 -2.56 12.44 6.56
N ILE A 98 -2.14 11.75 7.62
CA ILE A 98 -1.93 12.38 8.93
C ILE A 98 -0.47 12.27 9.36
N THR A 99 0.23 11.18 9.02
CA THR A 99 1.63 11.00 9.39
C THR A 99 2.59 11.60 8.34
N PRO A 100 3.75 12.14 8.77
CA PRO A 100 4.79 12.56 7.83
C PRO A 100 5.28 11.44 6.93
N THR A 101 5.46 10.23 7.47
CA THR A 101 5.86 9.08 6.67
C THR A 101 4.83 8.73 5.58
N GLY A 102 3.53 8.91 5.85
CA GLY A 102 2.50 8.78 4.83
C GLY A 102 2.61 9.87 3.75
N SER A 103 2.92 11.11 4.13
CA SER A 103 3.21 12.20 3.19
C SER A 103 4.40 11.87 2.29
N ASP A 104 5.50 11.38 2.87
CA ASP A 104 6.70 10.98 2.13
C ASP A 104 6.38 9.86 1.14
N GLN A 105 5.56 8.89 1.55
CA GLN A 105 5.12 7.80 0.67
C GLN A 105 4.25 8.31 -0.49
N VAL A 106 3.37 9.29 -0.28
CA VAL A 106 2.59 9.92 -1.36
C VAL A 106 3.54 10.58 -2.37
N GLN A 107 4.55 11.31 -1.91
CA GLN A 107 5.55 11.95 -2.78
C GLN A 107 6.40 10.92 -3.51
N ALA A 108 6.79 9.82 -2.86
CA ALA A 108 7.57 8.75 -3.49
C ALA A 108 6.79 8.04 -4.60
N LEU A 109 5.48 7.84 -4.43
CA LEU A 109 4.65 7.11 -5.41
C LEU A 109 4.18 7.99 -6.57
N TRP A 110 3.84 9.26 -6.32
CA TRP A 110 3.17 10.11 -7.31
C TRP A 110 3.85 11.46 -7.54
N GLY A 111 4.78 11.88 -6.69
CA GLY A 111 5.36 13.22 -6.76
C GLY A 111 4.29 14.30 -6.88
N GLY A 112 4.41 15.17 -7.89
CA GLY A 112 3.43 16.23 -8.19
C GLY A 112 2.23 15.79 -9.03
N GLN A 113 1.99 14.49 -9.23
CA GLN A 113 0.90 13.99 -10.07
C GLN A 113 -0.47 13.95 -9.36
N VAL A 114 -0.48 14.15 -8.05
CA VAL A 114 -1.68 14.24 -7.21
C VAL A 114 -1.52 15.40 -6.22
N ASP A 115 -2.62 16.00 -5.80
CA ASP A 115 -2.60 16.99 -4.73
C ASP A 115 -2.45 16.28 -3.38
N HIS A 116 -1.70 16.87 -2.45
CA HIS A 116 -1.52 16.31 -1.11
C HIS A 116 -1.57 17.36 0.00
N VAL A 117 -2.39 17.13 1.02
CA VAL A 117 -2.38 17.89 2.28
C VAL A 117 -2.57 16.99 3.50
N TYR A 118 -2.19 17.45 4.69
CA TYR A 118 -2.62 16.78 5.91
C TYR A 118 -4.13 16.94 6.11
N LEU A 119 -4.79 15.85 6.50
CA LEU A 119 -6.19 15.91 6.93
C LEU A 119 -6.28 16.76 8.21
N PRO A 120 -7.23 17.71 8.31
CA PRO A 120 -7.43 18.42 9.56
C PRO A 120 -7.91 17.49 10.67
N TYR A 121 -7.66 17.84 11.92
CA TYR A 121 -8.29 17.19 13.08
C TYR A 121 -9.82 17.25 12.99
N ASP A 122 -10.51 16.30 13.62
CA ASP A 122 -11.99 16.13 13.55
C ASP A 122 -12.79 17.22 14.29
N LEU A 123 -12.32 18.46 14.27
CA LEU A 123 -13.00 19.64 14.79
C LEU A 123 -14.00 20.13 13.76
N PRO A 124 -15.26 20.44 14.15
CA PRO A 124 -16.30 20.80 13.19
C PRO A 124 -15.93 22.03 12.35
N GLY A 125 -15.23 23.01 12.94
CA GLY A 125 -14.74 24.19 12.21
C GLY A 125 -13.64 23.88 11.21
N ALA A 126 -12.69 23.00 11.57
CA ALA A 126 -11.59 22.63 10.67
C ALA A 126 -12.08 21.72 9.53
N VAL A 127 -12.88 20.70 9.86
CA VAL A 127 -13.55 19.84 8.88
C VAL A 127 -14.39 20.67 7.91
N GLY A 128 -15.19 21.61 8.42
CA GLY A 128 -15.99 22.51 7.58
C GLY A 128 -15.12 23.30 6.58
N ARG A 129 -14.07 23.96 7.08
CA ARG A 129 -13.12 24.69 6.21
C ARG A 129 -12.48 23.80 5.16
N PHE A 130 -12.07 22.59 5.51
CA PHE A 130 -11.48 21.64 4.55
C PHE A 130 -12.46 21.27 3.45
N LEU A 131 -13.67 20.84 3.80
CA LEU A 131 -14.69 20.46 2.83
C LEU A 131 -15.13 21.64 1.96
N ASP A 132 -15.21 22.85 2.53
CA ASP A 132 -15.58 24.06 1.79
C ASP A 132 -14.45 24.59 0.88
N HIS A 133 -13.19 24.32 1.26
CA HIS A 133 -12.01 24.70 0.50
C HIS A 133 -11.77 23.77 -0.69
N TYR A 134 -11.85 22.44 -0.51
CA TYR A 134 -11.56 21.48 -1.59
C TYR A 134 -12.79 21.02 -2.36
N ARG A 135 -13.98 21.10 -1.74
CA ARG A 135 -15.29 20.77 -2.33
C ARG A 135 -15.29 19.42 -3.05
N PRO A 136 -14.87 18.31 -2.41
CA PRO A 136 -14.76 17.03 -3.09
C PRO A 136 -16.13 16.54 -3.57
N ALA A 137 -16.16 16.02 -4.79
CA ALA A 137 -17.35 15.40 -5.38
C ALA A 137 -17.61 14.01 -4.80
N VAL A 138 -16.57 13.33 -4.33
CA VAL A 138 -16.65 12.02 -3.66
C VAL A 138 -15.50 11.90 -2.65
N ALA A 139 -15.76 11.22 -1.53
CA ALA A 139 -14.78 10.93 -0.49
C ALA A 139 -14.53 9.41 -0.40
N LEU A 140 -13.27 9.01 -0.52
CA LEU A 140 -12.80 7.62 -0.44
C LEU A 140 -11.88 7.49 0.78
N ILE A 141 -12.37 6.87 1.85
CA ILE A 141 -11.64 6.70 3.11
C ILE A 141 -11.04 5.30 3.15
N MET A 142 -9.73 5.19 3.33
CA MET A 142 -9.04 3.91 3.38
C MET A 142 -9.08 3.27 4.77
N GLU A 143 -9.32 1.96 4.80
CA GLU A 143 -9.36 1.11 5.99
C GLU A 143 -10.38 1.58 7.06
N THR A 144 -9.94 2.11 8.20
CA THR A 144 -10.84 2.41 9.33
C THR A 144 -10.51 3.75 9.98
N GLU A 145 -10.94 4.84 9.34
CA GLU A 145 -10.86 6.22 9.85
C GLU A 145 -12.28 6.78 10.08
N LEU A 146 -12.94 6.31 11.15
CA LEU A 146 -14.32 6.67 11.49
C LEU A 146 -14.39 7.95 12.32
N TRP A 147 -14.31 9.09 11.63
CA TRP A 147 -14.27 10.43 12.23
C TRP A 147 -15.66 11.07 12.19
N PRO A 148 -16.40 11.16 13.32
CA PRO A 148 -17.80 11.59 13.30
C PRO A 148 -18.02 12.96 12.65
N ASN A 149 -17.23 13.98 12.98
CA ASN A 149 -17.47 15.31 12.41
C ASN A 149 -17.19 15.34 10.91
N LEU A 150 -16.17 14.62 10.44
CA LEU A 150 -15.85 14.40 9.04
C LEU A 150 -16.99 13.74 8.28
N LEU A 151 -17.48 12.59 8.77
CA LEU A 151 -18.54 11.83 8.12
C LEU A 151 -19.87 12.59 8.08
N PHE A 152 -20.26 13.21 9.21
CA PHE A 152 -21.42 14.09 9.21
C PHE A 152 -21.22 15.31 8.32
N GLY A 153 -20.02 15.89 8.29
CA GLY A 153 -19.68 17.02 7.41
C GLY A 153 -19.80 16.69 5.92
N CYS A 154 -19.44 15.47 5.53
CA CYS A 154 -19.63 14.96 4.17
C CYS A 154 -21.12 14.81 3.84
N ARG A 155 -21.90 14.17 4.73
CA ARG A 155 -23.35 14.05 4.59
C ARG A 155 -24.02 15.42 4.47
N ASP A 156 -23.67 16.36 5.33
CA ASP A 156 -24.29 17.70 5.40
C ASP A 156 -24.02 18.53 4.12
N ARG A 157 -23.07 18.09 3.28
CA ARG A 157 -22.72 18.68 1.98
C ARG A 157 -23.06 17.77 0.79
N ASP A 158 -23.81 16.70 1.02
CA ASP A 158 -24.19 15.69 0.03
C ASP A 158 -22.99 15.05 -0.70
N ILE A 159 -21.86 14.89 0.01
CA ILE A 159 -20.64 14.27 -0.53
C ILE A 159 -20.74 12.75 -0.33
N PRO A 160 -20.91 11.95 -1.40
CA PRO A 160 -20.93 10.50 -1.28
C PRO A 160 -19.61 10.00 -0.71
N THR A 161 -19.69 9.31 0.43
CA THR A 161 -18.53 8.80 1.15
C THR A 161 -18.47 7.29 1.08
N TYR A 162 -17.31 6.75 0.75
CA TYR A 162 -17.02 5.32 0.69
C TYR A 162 -15.91 5.00 1.68
N ILE A 163 -16.03 3.86 2.37
CA ILE A 163 -14.91 3.28 3.12
C ILE A 163 -14.39 2.12 2.30
N LEU A 164 -13.14 2.21 1.84
CA LEU A 164 -12.49 1.25 0.97
C LEU A 164 -11.50 0.39 1.73
N ASN A 165 -11.33 -0.86 1.29
CA ASN A 165 -10.43 -1.81 1.92
C ASN A 165 -10.68 -1.92 3.45
N ALA A 166 -11.95 -1.86 3.86
CA ALA A 166 -12.37 -1.64 5.23
C ALA A 166 -11.99 -2.85 6.10
N ARG A 167 -11.32 -2.58 7.23
CA ARG A 167 -10.83 -3.62 8.14
C ARG A 167 -11.03 -3.20 9.59
N LEU A 168 -11.82 -3.95 10.33
CA LEU A 168 -12.09 -3.65 11.72
C LEU A 168 -11.67 -4.82 12.59
N SER A 169 -10.63 -4.65 13.41
CA SER A 169 -10.23 -5.68 14.37
C SER A 169 -11.22 -5.76 15.54
N GLU A 170 -11.31 -6.92 16.22
CA GLU A 170 -12.09 -7.05 17.47
C GLU A 170 -11.64 -6.04 18.53
N ARG A 171 -10.34 -5.73 18.58
CA ARG A 171 -9.79 -4.72 19.51
C ARG A 171 -10.33 -3.34 19.18
N SER A 172 -10.29 -2.94 17.91
CA SER A 172 -10.81 -1.65 17.44
C SER A 172 -12.31 -1.55 17.67
N LEU A 173 -13.07 -2.61 17.37
CA LEU A 173 -14.51 -2.68 17.65
C LEU A 173 -14.81 -2.45 19.14
N ARG A 174 -14.04 -3.07 20.05
CA ARG A 174 -14.15 -2.81 21.49
C ARG A 174 -13.83 -1.37 21.85
N GLY A 175 -12.81 -0.77 21.23
CA GLY A 175 -12.44 0.64 21.43
C GLY A 175 -13.57 1.61 21.07
N TYR A 176 -14.30 1.32 20.00
CA TYR A 176 -15.45 2.13 19.59
C TYR A 176 -16.67 2.03 20.52
N ARG A 177 -16.73 1.08 21.46
CA ARG A 177 -17.91 0.86 22.33
C ARG A 177 -18.31 2.12 23.11
N VAL A 178 -17.35 2.94 23.53
CA VAL A 178 -17.61 4.17 24.30
C VAL A 178 -18.40 5.19 23.47
N LEU A 179 -18.09 5.30 22.18
CA LEU A 179 -18.73 6.25 21.25
C LEU A 179 -19.70 5.56 20.29
N ALA A 180 -20.08 4.31 20.56
CA ALA A 180 -20.85 3.48 19.63
C ALA A 180 -22.14 4.15 19.14
N PRO A 181 -22.95 4.83 19.98
CA PRO A 181 -24.16 5.51 19.51
C PRO A 181 -23.90 6.64 18.49
N LEU A 182 -22.76 7.33 18.63
CA LEU A 182 -22.35 8.41 17.72
C LEU A 182 -21.71 7.84 16.45
N VAL A 183 -20.78 6.91 16.61
CA VAL A 183 -20.07 6.26 15.50
C VAL A 183 -21.05 5.47 14.62
N ALA A 184 -22.00 4.75 15.21
CA ALA A 184 -23.06 4.07 14.47
C ALA A 184 -23.87 5.05 13.61
N ARG A 185 -24.24 6.22 14.16
CA ARG A 185 -24.96 7.27 13.42
C ARG A 185 -24.11 7.82 12.28
N ALA A 186 -22.85 8.14 12.54
CA ALA A 186 -21.92 8.63 11.53
C ALA A 186 -21.71 7.58 10.41
N LEU A 187 -21.54 6.32 10.77
CA LEU A 187 -21.32 5.21 9.84
C LEU A 187 -22.55 4.95 8.95
N ARG A 188 -23.78 5.21 9.41
CA ARG A 188 -25.00 5.12 8.58
C ARG A 188 -25.09 6.20 7.50
N THR A 189 -24.28 7.26 7.60
CA THR A 189 -24.20 8.32 6.59
C THR A 189 -23.31 7.96 5.40
N VAL A 190 -22.46 6.95 5.57
CA VAL A 190 -21.57 6.43 4.52
C VAL A 190 -22.41 5.75 3.43
N HIS A 191 -22.04 5.98 2.17
CA HIS A 191 -22.73 5.43 1.01
C HIS A 191 -22.51 3.93 0.86
N ARG A 192 -21.25 3.50 0.93
CA ARG A 192 -20.84 2.07 0.94
C ARG A 192 -19.59 1.83 1.77
N VAL A 193 -19.50 0.63 2.34
CA VAL A 193 -18.32 0.08 3.01
C VAL A 193 -17.87 -1.15 2.25
N ALA A 194 -16.72 -1.08 1.60
CA ALA A 194 -16.06 -2.17 0.90
C ALA A 194 -15.08 -2.87 1.85
N ALA A 195 -15.54 -3.93 2.50
CA ALA A 195 -14.77 -4.68 3.49
C ALA A 195 -13.80 -5.69 2.85
N GLN A 196 -12.67 -5.92 3.53
CA GLN A 196 -11.64 -6.87 3.09
C GLN A 196 -12.11 -8.32 3.12
N SER A 197 -13.02 -8.64 4.05
CA SER A 197 -13.55 -9.98 4.28
C SER A 197 -14.97 -9.93 4.81
N MET A 198 -15.72 -11.03 4.70
CA MET A 198 -17.02 -11.16 5.36
C MET A 198 -16.95 -10.93 6.87
N ALA A 199 -15.87 -11.37 7.53
CA ALA A 199 -15.68 -11.14 8.97
C ALA A 199 -15.55 -9.64 9.31
N ASP A 200 -14.83 -8.88 8.49
CA ASP A 200 -14.76 -7.43 8.63
C ASP A 200 -16.12 -6.78 8.35
N ALA A 201 -16.82 -7.22 7.31
CA ALA A 201 -18.16 -6.74 6.97
C ALA A 201 -19.13 -6.88 8.15
N MET A 202 -19.18 -8.06 8.78
CA MET A 202 -20.01 -8.32 9.95
C MET A 202 -19.65 -7.42 11.15
N ARG A 203 -18.37 -7.11 11.35
CA ARG A 203 -17.97 -6.20 12.43
C ARG A 203 -18.40 -4.76 12.16
N PHE A 204 -18.37 -4.30 10.91
CA PHE A 204 -18.92 -2.98 10.55
C PHE A 204 -20.44 -2.92 10.77
N VAL A 205 -21.18 -3.97 10.42
CA VAL A 205 -22.62 -4.07 10.72
C VAL A 205 -22.86 -4.04 12.22
N ARG A 206 -22.10 -4.81 13.01
CA ARG A 206 -22.18 -4.80 14.47
C ARG A 206 -21.83 -3.44 15.09
N LEU A 207 -20.93 -2.68 14.47
CA LEU A 207 -20.59 -1.33 14.89
C LEU A 207 -21.73 -0.32 14.60
N GLY A 208 -22.62 -0.63 13.66
CA GLY A 208 -23.83 0.14 13.40
C GLY A 208 -24.07 0.53 11.94
N ALA A 209 -23.23 0.04 11.00
CA ALA A 209 -23.49 0.16 9.57
C ALA A 209 -24.79 -0.57 9.19
N ARG A 210 -25.48 -0.07 8.16
CA ARG A 210 -26.60 -0.80 7.56
C ARG A 210 -26.07 -1.97 6.74
N SER A 211 -26.67 -3.15 6.85
CA SER A 211 -26.23 -4.33 6.09
C SER A 211 -26.19 -4.07 4.58
N GLU A 212 -27.20 -3.38 4.04
CA GLU A 212 -27.30 -3.00 2.62
C GLU A 212 -26.18 -2.09 2.11
N GLN A 213 -25.46 -1.42 3.02
CA GLN A 213 -24.37 -0.51 2.65
C GLN A 213 -23.00 -1.17 2.78
N VAL A 214 -22.91 -2.39 3.33
CA VAL A 214 -21.65 -3.12 3.50
C VAL A 214 -21.54 -4.23 2.48
N VAL A 215 -20.42 -4.27 1.75
CA VAL A 215 -20.11 -5.29 0.75
C VAL A 215 -18.73 -5.86 1.03
N GLU A 216 -18.56 -7.17 0.81
CA GLU A 216 -17.23 -7.76 0.75
C GLU A 216 -16.65 -7.46 -0.62
N ALA A 217 -15.57 -6.67 -0.65
CA ALA A 217 -14.90 -6.27 -1.88
C ALA A 217 -13.53 -6.93 -2.04
N GLY A 218 -13.07 -7.70 -1.05
CA GLY A 218 -11.71 -8.26 -1.02
C GLY A 218 -10.66 -7.24 -0.57
N ASN A 219 -9.41 -7.67 -0.53
CA ASN A 219 -8.30 -6.88 -0.02
C ASN A 219 -7.41 -6.37 -1.15
N LEU A 220 -7.40 -5.04 -1.35
CA LEU A 220 -6.67 -4.36 -2.42
C LEU A 220 -5.18 -4.67 -2.46
N LYS A 221 -4.59 -5.12 -1.34
CA LYS A 221 -3.16 -5.48 -1.29
C LYS A 221 -2.85 -6.68 -2.20
N PHE A 222 -3.81 -7.58 -2.41
CA PHE A 222 -3.61 -8.80 -3.21
C PHE A 222 -3.76 -8.58 -4.72
N ASP A 223 -4.26 -7.42 -5.18
CA ASP A 223 -4.28 -7.06 -6.60
C ASP A 223 -2.89 -6.60 -7.07
N VAL A 224 -1.94 -7.54 -7.10
CA VAL A 224 -0.60 -7.33 -7.64
C VAL A 224 -0.66 -7.43 -9.17
N PRO A 225 -0.34 -6.37 -9.92
CA PRO A 225 -0.34 -6.44 -11.38
C PRO A 225 0.79 -7.35 -11.85
N THR A 226 0.44 -8.42 -12.57
CA THR A 226 1.42 -9.31 -13.21
C THR A 226 1.92 -8.64 -14.49
N PRO A 227 3.23 -8.40 -14.65
CA PRO A 227 3.77 -7.81 -15.86
C PRO A 227 3.53 -8.70 -17.09
N GLU A 228 3.20 -8.11 -18.24
CA GLU A 228 3.10 -8.86 -19.50
C GLU A 228 4.41 -9.59 -19.82
N GLY A 229 4.30 -10.79 -20.40
CA GLY A 229 5.45 -11.60 -20.77
C GLY A 229 6.26 -12.15 -19.59
N LEU A 230 5.71 -12.20 -18.37
CA LEU A 230 6.39 -12.71 -17.17
C LEU A 230 6.98 -14.11 -17.40
N ASP A 231 6.19 -15.06 -17.90
CA ASP A 231 6.65 -16.44 -18.12
C ASP A 231 7.71 -16.52 -19.21
N ALA A 232 7.61 -15.70 -20.25
CA ALA A 232 8.61 -15.64 -21.31
C ALA A 232 9.95 -15.14 -20.79
N PHE A 233 9.93 -14.08 -19.95
CA PHE A 233 11.12 -13.57 -19.27
C PHE A 233 11.74 -14.63 -18.37
N ALA A 234 10.93 -15.27 -17.52
CA ALA A 234 11.40 -16.30 -16.59
C ALA A 234 12.07 -17.47 -17.35
N ARG A 235 11.45 -17.96 -18.42
CA ARG A 235 12.03 -19.01 -19.28
C ARG A 235 13.36 -18.60 -19.89
N GLN A 236 13.47 -17.39 -20.45
CA GLN A 236 14.72 -16.90 -21.05
C GLN A 236 15.84 -16.77 -20.02
N CYS A 237 15.53 -16.23 -18.84
CA CYS A 237 16.48 -16.14 -17.73
C CYS A 237 16.96 -17.54 -17.30
N ARG A 238 16.05 -18.49 -17.10
CA ARG A 238 16.38 -19.88 -16.71
C ARG A 238 17.18 -20.62 -17.78
N GLN A 239 16.93 -20.37 -19.07
CA GLN A 239 17.71 -20.93 -20.17
C GLN A 239 19.17 -20.47 -20.12
N ALA A 240 19.42 -19.18 -19.85
CA ALA A 240 20.77 -18.64 -19.69
C ALA A 240 21.54 -19.29 -18.52
N LEU A 241 20.81 -19.83 -17.54
CA LEU A 241 21.34 -20.46 -16.33
C LEU A 241 21.51 -21.97 -16.45
N ALA A 242 21.16 -22.57 -17.59
CA ALA A 242 21.35 -23.99 -17.88
C ALA A 242 20.87 -24.96 -16.78
N GLY A 243 19.80 -24.60 -16.06
CA GLY A 243 19.22 -25.42 -14.99
C GLY A 243 19.91 -25.31 -13.62
N ALA A 244 20.84 -24.36 -13.44
CA ALA A 244 21.39 -24.05 -12.13
C ALA A 244 20.28 -23.66 -11.12
N PRO A 245 20.39 -24.07 -9.84
CA PRO A 245 19.54 -23.55 -8.79
C PRO A 245 19.72 -22.03 -8.66
N VAL A 246 18.63 -21.31 -8.42
CA VAL A 246 18.62 -19.85 -8.31
C VAL A 246 17.85 -19.45 -7.07
N TRP A 247 18.47 -18.60 -6.26
CA TRP A 247 17.74 -17.90 -5.21
C TRP A 247 17.90 -16.39 -5.38
N ILE A 248 16.92 -15.64 -4.90
CA ILE A 248 16.92 -14.19 -4.99
C ILE A 248 16.92 -13.56 -3.60
N ALA A 249 17.84 -12.62 -3.36
CA ALA A 249 17.81 -11.72 -2.22
C ALA A 249 17.27 -10.36 -2.69
N ALA A 250 16.04 -10.04 -2.31
CA ALA A 250 15.29 -8.92 -2.86
C ALA A 250 14.97 -7.85 -1.82
N SER A 251 15.02 -6.59 -2.25
CA SER A 251 14.80 -5.42 -1.39
C SER A 251 15.70 -5.39 -0.16
N THR A 252 16.95 -5.83 -0.32
CA THR A 252 17.96 -5.83 0.75
C THR A 252 18.39 -4.42 1.12
N HIS A 253 18.72 -4.22 2.40
CA HIS A 253 19.31 -2.98 2.93
C HIS A 253 20.79 -3.18 3.28
N GLU A 254 21.53 -2.08 3.41
CA GLU A 254 22.97 -2.05 3.69
C GLU A 254 23.39 -3.02 4.81
N GLU A 255 22.66 -3.03 5.91
CA GLU A 255 22.95 -3.84 7.09
C GLU A 255 22.59 -5.34 6.93
N GLU A 256 21.94 -5.71 5.84
CA GLU A 256 21.62 -7.11 5.48
C GLU A 256 22.59 -7.68 4.45
N GLU A 257 23.31 -6.84 3.70
CA GLU A 257 24.07 -7.24 2.52
C GLU A 257 25.22 -8.19 2.84
N ALA A 258 25.94 -7.96 3.95
CA ALA A 258 27.00 -8.84 4.40
C ALA A 258 26.47 -10.25 4.77
N ALA A 259 25.29 -10.31 5.41
CA ALA A 259 24.64 -11.57 5.75
C ALA A 259 24.18 -12.33 4.50
N VAL A 260 23.64 -11.64 3.51
CA VAL A 260 23.26 -12.22 2.21
C VAL A 260 24.45 -12.88 1.53
N MET A 261 25.59 -12.19 1.45
CA MET A 261 26.80 -12.75 0.84
C MET A 261 27.35 -13.94 1.64
N ALA A 262 27.31 -13.88 2.98
CA ALA A 262 27.73 -14.99 3.84
C ALA A 262 26.85 -16.23 3.65
N MET A 263 25.53 -16.06 3.57
CA MET A 263 24.58 -17.14 3.24
C MET A 263 24.89 -17.73 1.88
N HIS A 264 25.07 -16.88 0.86
CA HIS A 264 25.36 -17.34 -0.50
C HIS A 264 26.63 -18.22 -0.57
N ARG A 265 27.71 -17.79 0.10
CA ARG A 265 28.96 -18.54 0.14
C ARG A 265 28.77 -19.94 0.74
N ARG A 266 28.08 -20.04 1.88
CA ARG A 266 27.79 -21.33 2.53
C ARG A 266 26.91 -22.22 1.66
N LEU A 267 25.89 -21.65 1.01
CA LEU A 267 25.02 -22.40 0.10
C LEU A 267 25.80 -22.94 -1.11
N ARG A 268 26.79 -22.18 -1.62
CA ARG A 268 27.64 -22.62 -2.74
C ARG A 268 28.61 -23.76 -2.39
N GLU A 269 28.94 -23.95 -1.12
CA GLU A 269 29.71 -25.14 -0.68
C GLU A 269 28.92 -26.44 -0.95
N ARG A 270 27.59 -26.38 -0.87
CA ARG A 270 26.68 -27.52 -1.15
C ARG A 270 26.20 -27.52 -2.61
N HIS A 271 26.06 -26.34 -3.22
CA HIS A 271 25.59 -26.16 -4.59
C HIS A 271 26.56 -25.28 -5.40
N PRO A 272 27.64 -25.82 -5.97
CA PRO A 272 28.68 -25.03 -6.63
C PRO A 272 28.19 -24.14 -7.78
N SER A 273 27.13 -24.57 -8.48
CA SER A 273 26.46 -23.87 -9.58
C SER A 273 25.37 -22.88 -9.14
N LEU A 274 25.08 -22.75 -7.84
CA LEU A 274 24.02 -21.86 -7.34
C LEU A 274 24.29 -20.41 -7.72
N LEU A 275 23.28 -19.77 -8.31
CA LEU A 275 23.26 -18.35 -8.60
C LEU A 275 22.48 -17.58 -7.53
N LEU A 276 23.05 -16.47 -7.07
CA LEU A 276 22.32 -15.41 -6.36
C LEU A 276 21.87 -14.32 -7.33
N LEU A 277 20.56 -14.13 -7.49
CA LEU A 277 19.98 -12.89 -7.99
C LEU A 277 19.92 -11.88 -6.83
N TRP A 278 20.56 -10.72 -6.96
CA TRP A 278 20.61 -9.74 -5.87
C TRP A 278 19.98 -8.42 -6.29
N ALA A 279 18.84 -8.08 -5.67
CA ALA A 279 18.14 -6.82 -5.89
C ALA A 279 18.14 -5.96 -4.61
N PRO A 280 19.02 -4.96 -4.49
CA PRO A 280 19.00 -4.00 -3.39
C PRO A 280 17.74 -3.12 -3.40
N ARG A 281 17.32 -2.64 -2.23
CA ARG A 281 16.12 -1.78 -2.12
C ARG A 281 16.31 -0.42 -2.80
N HIS A 282 17.54 0.12 -2.74
CA HIS A 282 17.83 1.49 -3.12
C HIS A 282 18.89 1.56 -4.24
N PRO A 283 18.70 2.39 -5.29
CA PRO A 283 19.63 2.46 -6.43
C PRO A 283 21.07 2.79 -6.06
N GLU A 284 21.29 3.62 -5.04
CA GLU A 284 22.62 3.97 -4.53
C GLU A 284 23.41 2.75 -4.02
N ARG A 285 22.73 1.66 -3.67
CA ARG A 285 23.36 0.41 -3.23
C ARG A 285 23.80 -0.50 -4.37
N PHE A 286 23.31 -0.30 -5.60
CA PHE A 286 23.55 -1.23 -6.73
C PHE A 286 25.04 -1.46 -7.00
N ARG A 287 25.84 -0.38 -7.03
CA ARG A 287 27.29 -0.49 -7.23
C ARG A 287 27.97 -1.14 -6.02
N VAL A 288 27.54 -0.78 -4.81
CA VAL A 288 28.14 -1.24 -3.55
C VAL A 288 27.99 -2.75 -3.40
N VAL A 289 26.81 -3.32 -3.66
CA VAL A 289 26.62 -4.78 -3.57
C VAL A 289 27.39 -5.54 -4.64
N ALA A 290 27.53 -4.97 -5.85
CA ALA A 290 28.30 -5.60 -6.91
C ALA A 290 29.79 -5.66 -6.56
N GLU A 291 30.32 -4.60 -5.94
CA GLU A 291 31.69 -4.54 -5.43
C GLU A 291 31.89 -5.48 -4.22
N LEU A 292 30.94 -5.52 -3.28
CA LEU A 292 30.94 -6.45 -2.16
C LEU A 292 31.03 -7.90 -2.64
N ALA A 293 30.20 -8.30 -3.60
CA ALA A 293 30.21 -9.63 -4.17
C ALA A 293 31.56 -9.96 -4.87
N ARG A 294 32.11 -9.03 -5.67
CA ARG A 294 33.42 -9.21 -6.31
C ARG A 294 34.55 -9.34 -5.29
N SER A 295 34.56 -8.50 -4.26
CA SER A 295 35.57 -8.56 -3.19
C SER A 295 35.50 -9.88 -2.39
N SER A 296 34.33 -10.53 -2.39
CA SER A 296 34.11 -11.85 -1.79
C SER A 296 34.52 -13.01 -2.72
N GLY A 297 35.13 -12.72 -3.87
CA GLY A 297 35.60 -13.72 -4.84
C GLY A 297 34.51 -14.24 -5.80
N ALA A 298 33.32 -13.64 -5.82
CA ALA A 298 32.26 -14.01 -6.74
C ALA A 298 32.53 -13.48 -8.16
N ARG A 299 32.15 -14.25 -9.19
CA ARG A 299 31.96 -13.68 -10.53
C ARG A 299 30.60 -13.00 -10.57
N VAL A 300 30.58 -11.73 -10.99
CA VAL A 300 29.43 -10.83 -10.86
C VAL A 300 29.01 -10.24 -12.20
N GLY A 301 27.80 -10.60 -12.64
CA GLY A 301 27.06 -9.91 -13.70
C GLY A 301 26.13 -8.83 -13.13
N THR A 302 25.75 -7.86 -13.96
CA THR A 302 24.78 -6.80 -13.60
C THR A 302 23.77 -6.60 -14.73
N ARG A 303 22.49 -6.41 -14.39
CA ARG A 303 21.39 -6.24 -15.34
C ARG A 303 21.56 -5.03 -16.29
N SER A 304 22.16 -3.94 -15.81
CA SER A 304 22.42 -2.74 -16.62
C SER A 304 23.49 -2.94 -17.70
N ARG A 305 24.39 -3.91 -17.53
CA ARG A 305 25.51 -4.20 -18.46
C ARG A 305 25.33 -5.48 -19.26
N GLY A 306 24.39 -6.32 -18.87
CA GLY A 306 24.14 -7.61 -19.51
C GLY A 306 22.66 -7.97 -19.41
N GLN A 307 22.13 -8.54 -20.48
CA GLN A 307 20.71 -8.89 -20.50
C GLN A 307 20.40 -10.01 -19.48
N TRP A 308 21.27 -11.02 -19.42
CA TRP A 308 21.11 -12.23 -18.61
C TRP A 308 22.39 -12.55 -17.82
N PRO A 309 22.28 -13.31 -16.72
CA PRO A 309 23.46 -13.90 -16.08
C PRO A 309 24.21 -14.79 -17.06
N ARG A 310 25.53 -14.82 -16.96
CA ARG A 310 26.37 -15.76 -17.69
C ARG A 310 26.46 -17.08 -16.93
N ALA A 311 26.75 -18.17 -17.65
CA ALA A 311 26.85 -19.51 -17.06
C ALA A 311 27.90 -19.61 -15.93
N ASP A 312 28.89 -18.72 -15.92
CA ASP A 312 29.98 -18.69 -14.97
C ASP A 312 29.80 -17.66 -13.83
N ASP A 313 28.74 -16.84 -13.88
CA ASP A 313 28.36 -15.91 -12.82
C ASP A 313 27.87 -16.69 -11.60
N SER A 314 28.33 -16.30 -10.41
CA SER A 314 27.77 -16.78 -9.14
C SER A 314 26.80 -15.78 -8.52
N VAL A 315 26.95 -14.50 -8.87
CA VAL A 315 26.06 -13.41 -8.43
C VAL A 315 25.64 -12.60 -9.65
N PHE A 316 24.35 -12.28 -9.75
CA PHE A 316 23.83 -11.35 -10.75
C PHE A 316 23.04 -10.24 -10.06
N VAL A 317 23.54 -9.02 -10.15
CA VAL A 317 22.91 -7.85 -9.51
C VAL A 317 21.83 -7.29 -10.42
N VAL A 318 20.61 -7.22 -9.91
CA VAL A 318 19.46 -6.56 -10.54
C VAL A 318 19.53 -5.07 -10.19
N ASP A 319 20.32 -4.33 -10.97
CA ASP A 319 20.60 -2.90 -10.79
C ASP A 319 19.70 -2.01 -11.68
N THR A 320 18.47 -2.46 -11.89
CA THR A 320 17.42 -1.76 -12.66
C THR A 320 16.12 -1.74 -11.86
N LEU A 321 15.31 -0.70 -12.10
CA LEU A 321 14.03 -0.52 -11.40
C LEU A 321 12.88 -1.15 -12.20
N GLY A 322 11.87 -1.64 -11.48
CA GLY A 322 10.62 -2.14 -12.08
C GLY A 322 10.66 -3.56 -12.65
N GLU A 323 11.78 -4.27 -12.52
CA GLU A 323 11.93 -5.64 -13.05
C GLU A 323 11.84 -6.74 -11.98
N LEU A 324 11.70 -6.39 -10.70
CA LEU A 324 11.84 -7.31 -9.57
C LEU A 324 10.92 -8.54 -9.66
N MET A 325 9.64 -8.35 -9.97
CA MET A 325 8.68 -9.46 -10.12
C MET A 325 9.11 -10.46 -11.22
N ARG A 326 9.79 -9.99 -12.26
CA ARG A 326 10.31 -10.84 -13.33
C ARG A 326 11.46 -11.73 -12.86
N PHE A 327 12.30 -11.20 -11.97
CA PHE A 327 13.38 -11.96 -11.36
C PHE A 327 12.91 -12.90 -10.25
N TYR A 328 11.82 -12.58 -9.53
CA TYR A 328 11.15 -13.57 -8.68
C TYR A 328 10.71 -14.79 -9.50
N ALA A 329 10.02 -14.59 -10.63
CA ALA A 329 9.56 -15.67 -11.49
C ALA A 329 10.70 -16.55 -12.06
N ALA A 330 11.94 -16.05 -12.06
CA ALA A 330 13.13 -16.81 -12.48
C ALA A 330 13.88 -17.49 -11.31
N ALA A 331 13.47 -17.27 -10.06
CA ALA A 331 14.10 -17.82 -8.87
C ALA A 331 13.31 -19.03 -8.33
N ASP A 332 14.04 -19.98 -7.74
CA ASP A 332 13.42 -21.11 -7.02
C ASP A 332 12.96 -20.66 -5.62
N VAL A 333 13.77 -19.84 -4.94
CA VAL A 333 13.51 -19.36 -3.58
C VAL A 333 13.82 -17.86 -3.46
N ALA A 334 12.97 -17.12 -2.77
CA ALA A 334 13.13 -15.69 -2.50
C ALA A 334 13.35 -15.42 -1.00
N PHE A 335 14.45 -14.73 -0.68
CA PHE A 335 14.58 -13.99 0.56
C PHE A 335 14.12 -12.54 0.36
N VAL A 336 13.09 -12.13 1.10
CA VAL A 336 12.59 -10.75 1.08
C VAL A 336 13.22 -9.98 2.24
N GLY A 337 14.08 -9.02 1.90
CA GLY A 337 14.86 -8.18 2.82
C GLY A 337 14.02 -7.14 3.58
N GLY A 338 14.72 -6.19 4.22
CA GLY A 338 14.16 -5.29 5.22
C GLY A 338 13.63 -6.05 6.45
N SER A 339 14.01 -7.32 6.60
CA SER A 339 13.39 -8.28 7.50
C SER A 339 14.37 -8.90 8.49
N LEU A 340 15.68 -8.84 8.23
CA LEU A 340 16.74 -9.17 9.20
C LEU A 340 17.09 -7.98 10.11
N GLN A 341 16.59 -6.80 9.78
CA GLN A 341 16.74 -5.57 10.56
C GLN A 341 15.37 -4.97 10.89
N PRO A 342 15.25 -4.10 11.92
CA PRO A 342 13.98 -3.51 12.33
C PRO A 342 13.43 -2.45 11.34
N VAL A 343 13.58 -2.68 10.04
CA VAL A 343 13.00 -1.87 8.94
C VAL A 343 11.52 -2.18 8.76
N GLY A 344 11.10 -3.44 8.97
CA GLY A 344 9.70 -3.85 9.03
C GLY A 344 9.18 -4.72 7.90
N GLY A 345 10.08 -5.22 7.06
CA GLY A 345 9.82 -6.11 5.93
C GLY A 345 9.45 -5.35 4.66
N HIS A 346 9.48 -6.07 3.55
CA HIS A 346 9.02 -5.59 2.23
C HIS A 346 7.90 -6.48 1.67
N ASN A 347 7.50 -6.18 0.44
CA ASN A 347 6.34 -6.78 -0.21
C ASN A 347 6.49 -8.30 -0.42
N LEU A 348 5.65 -9.08 0.28
CA LEU A 348 5.57 -10.54 0.16
C LEU A 348 4.65 -10.99 -0.99
N LEU A 349 3.84 -10.10 -1.55
CA LEU A 349 2.80 -10.46 -2.52
C LEU A 349 3.37 -10.61 -3.93
N GLU A 350 4.40 -9.84 -4.29
CA GLU A 350 5.10 -9.98 -5.58
C GLU A 350 5.75 -11.36 -5.80
N PRO A 351 6.59 -11.89 -4.88
CA PRO A 351 7.14 -13.23 -5.06
C PRO A 351 6.06 -14.32 -5.05
N ALA A 352 5.01 -14.13 -4.24
CA ALA A 352 3.87 -15.06 -4.21
C ALA A 352 3.13 -15.11 -5.55
N ALA A 353 2.82 -13.94 -6.11
CA ALA A 353 2.17 -13.80 -7.41
C ALA A 353 3.04 -14.32 -8.57
N ALA A 354 4.36 -14.32 -8.40
CA ALA A 354 5.32 -14.89 -9.34
C ALA A 354 5.51 -16.40 -9.18
N GLY A 355 4.87 -17.04 -8.19
CA GLY A 355 5.02 -18.47 -7.93
C GLY A 355 6.37 -18.84 -7.29
N THR A 356 6.95 -17.96 -6.47
CA THR A 356 8.24 -18.18 -5.82
C THR A 356 8.08 -18.47 -4.33
N ALA A 357 8.78 -19.49 -3.83
CA ALA A 357 8.84 -19.83 -2.42
C ALA A 357 9.49 -18.71 -1.58
N ILE A 358 8.88 -18.32 -0.45
CA ILE A 358 9.25 -17.11 0.30
C ILE A 358 9.87 -17.44 1.66
N VAL A 359 11.02 -16.81 1.93
CA VAL A 359 11.71 -16.77 3.22
C VAL A 359 11.91 -15.32 3.65
N THR A 360 11.76 -15.04 4.95
CA THR A 360 11.99 -13.71 5.54
C THR A 360 12.71 -13.81 6.88
N GLY A 361 13.27 -12.70 7.35
CA GLY A 361 13.71 -12.52 8.74
C GLY A 361 12.55 -12.14 9.68
N PRO A 362 12.83 -11.93 10.97
CA PRO A 362 11.79 -11.79 12.00
C PRO A 362 11.06 -10.44 12.00
N HIS A 363 11.61 -9.42 11.34
CA HIS A 363 11.09 -8.05 11.42
C HIS A 363 10.08 -7.75 10.31
N LEU A 364 8.80 -8.05 10.56
CA LEU A 364 7.72 -7.90 9.57
C LEU A 364 6.62 -6.92 10.01
N HIS A 365 6.92 -5.93 10.85
CA HIS A 365 5.87 -5.08 11.45
C HIS A 365 5.03 -4.29 10.43
N ASN A 366 5.57 -3.94 9.25
CA ASN A 366 4.82 -3.29 8.18
C ASN A 366 3.94 -4.27 7.39
N PHE A 367 4.25 -5.57 7.44
CA PHE A 367 3.58 -6.64 6.69
C PHE A 367 2.96 -7.72 7.58
N ALA A 368 2.83 -7.47 8.88
CA ALA A 368 2.46 -8.50 9.88
C ALA A 368 1.13 -9.21 9.55
N GLY A 369 0.16 -8.48 9.00
CA GLY A 369 -1.12 -9.06 8.56
C GLY A 369 -0.97 -10.03 7.39
N ILE A 370 -0.21 -9.63 6.36
CA ILE A 370 0.07 -10.48 5.19
C ILE A 370 0.94 -11.67 5.60
N ALA A 371 2.01 -11.43 6.37
CA ALA A 371 2.90 -12.48 6.86
C ALA A 371 2.14 -13.54 7.67
N LYS A 372 1.16 -13.13 8.49
CA LYS A 372 0.31 -14.06 9.24
C LYS A 372 -0.49 -14.95 8.30
N LEU A 373 -1.18 -14.39 7.30
CA LEU A 373 -1.98 -15.13 6.32
C LEU A 373 -1.11 -16.12 5.55
N PHE A 374 0.05 -15.67 5.08
CA PHE A 374 1.01 -16.50 4.36
C PHE A 374 1.54 -17.66 5.21
N ARG A 375 1.88 -17.40 6.47
CA ARG A 375 2.33 -18.45 7.39
C ARG A 375 1.23 -19.48 7.67
N GLU A 376 -0.01 -19.03 7.87
CA GLU A 376 -1.18 -19.91 8.08
C GLU A 376 -1.51 -20.75 6.85
N ALA A 377 -1.28 -20.21 5.65
CA ALA A 377 -1.41 -20.94 4.39
C ALA A 377 -0.22 -21.86 4.07
N GLY A 378 0.85 -21.86 4.88
CA GLY A 378 2.07 -22.61 4.60
C GLY A 378 2.91 -22.04 3.44
N ALA A 379 2.72 -20.76 3.10
CA ALA A 379 3.34 -20.05 1.98
C ALA A 379 4.61 -19.24 2.34
N LEU A 380 5.02 -19.23 3.62
CA LEU A 380 6.11 -18.39 4.13
C LEU A 380 6.87 -19.08 5.26
N ARG A 381 8.21 -19.07 5.18
CA ARG A 381 9.10 -19.39 6.31
C ARG A 381 9.71 -18.11 6.90
N ILE A 382 9.79 -18.03 8.22
CA ILE A 382 10.34 -16.88 8.96
C ILE A 382 11.52 -17.37 9.79
N GLY A 383 12.73 -16.93 9.45
CA GLY A 383 13.93 -17.19 10.24
C GLY A 383 14.05 -16.20 11.40
N SER A 384 14.55 -16.66 12.55
CA SER A 384 14.86 -15.81 13.72
C SER A 384 16.03 -14.86 13.51
N ASP A 385 16.91 -15.20 12.57
CA ASP A 385 18.19 -14.54 12.29
C ASP A 385 18.68 -14.95 10.89
N ALA A 386 19.83 -14.42 10.49
CA ALA A 386 20.43 -14.72 9.18
C ALA A 386 20.78 -16.20 8.99
N ASP A 387 21.20 -16.90 10.04
CA ASP A 387 21.55 -18.33 9.94
C ASP A 387 20.29 -19.19 9.75
N ALA A 388 19.20 -18.87 10.43
CA ALA A 388 17.89 -19.50 10.25
C ALA A 388 17.33 -19.24 8.84
N VAL A 389 17.44 -18.01 8.33
CA VAL A 389 17.08 -17.69 6.93
C VAL A 389 17.90 -18.54 5.96
N GLY A 390 19.22 -18.61 6.14
CA GLY A 390 20.11 -19.41 5.30
C GLY A 390 19.75 -20.89 5.30
N ARG A 391 19.41 -21.47 6.47
CA ARG A 391 18.92 -22.86 6.58
C ARG A 391 17.61 -23.06 5.83
N HIS A 392 16.62 -22.17 6.00
CA HIS A 392 15.37 -22.29 5.27
C HIS A 392 15.54 -22.20 3.76
N VAL A 393 16.44 -21.33 3.27
CA VAL A 393 16.77 -21.27 1.84
C VAL A 393 17.42 -22.58 1.38
N ALA A 394 18.38 -23.13 2.14
CA ALA A 394 19.01 -24.42 1.84
C ALA A 394 17.97 -25.54 1.74
N ASP A 395 17.11 -25.68 2.75
CA ASP A 395 16.08 -26.73 2.80
C ASP A 395 15.17 -26.69 1.57
N LEU A 396 14.78 -25.49 1.11
CA LEU A 396 13.89 -25.30 -0.05
C LEU A 396 14.60 -25.49 -1.40
N LEU A 397 15.92 -25.26 -1.45
CA LEU A 397 16.73 -25.62 -2.62
C LEU A 397 16.89 -27.14 -2.74
N GLU A 398 16.97 -27.84 -1.61
CA GLU A 398 17.17 -29.30 -1.52
C GLU A 398 15.86 -30.11 -1.61
N ASP A 399 14.71 -29.51 -1.27
CA ASP A 399 13.38 -30.15 -1.32
C ASP A 399 12.44 -29.45 -2.32
N PRO A 400 12.44 -29.87 -3.60
CA PRO A 400 11.53 -29.36 -4.62
C PRO A 400 10.05 -29.54 -4.29
N VAL A 401 9.68 -30.59 -3.54
CA VAL A 401 8.28 -30.88 -3.21
C VAL A 401 7.78 -29.85 -2.22
N SER A 402 8.50 -29.63 -1.12
CA SER A 402 8.14 -28.59 -0.14
C SER A 402 8.19 -27.19 -0.75
N ARG A 403 9.18 -26.91 -1.61
CA ARG A 403 9.28 -25.64 -2.31
C ARG A 403 8.07 -25.37 -3.20
N ASN A 404 7.70 -26.33 -4.06
CA ASN A 404 6.58 -26.16 -4.98
C ASN A 404 5.26 -26.02 -4.23
N ALA A 405 5.03 -26.83 -3.19
CA ALA A 405 3.84 -26.71 -2.35
C ALA A 405 3.75 -25.33 -1.68
N MET A 406 4.86 -24.78 -1.19
CA MET A 406 4.90 -23.45 -0.58
C MET A 406 4.64 -22.34 -1.61
N ALA A 407 5.21 -22.46 -2.80
CA ALA A 407 4.98 -21.53 -3.90
C ALA A 407 3.52 -21.55 -4.38
N GLU A 408 2.94 -22.73 -4.57
CA GLU A 408 1.53 -22.91 -4.94
C GLU A 408 0.58 -22.33 -3.89
N ALA A 409 0.85 -22.56 -2.60
CA ALA A 409 0.06 -21.99 -1.52
C ALA A 409 0.09 -20.45 -1.53
N GLY A 410 1.27 -19.86 -1.77
CA GLY A 410 1.42 -18.40 -1.89
C GLY A 410 0.69 -17.85 -3.11
N HIS A 411 0.85 -18.50 -4.26
CA HIS A 411 0.18 -18.11 -5.49
C HIS A 411 -1.34 -18.21 -5.36
N ALA A 412 -1.87 -19.31 -4.84
CA ALA A 412 -3.31 -19.51 -4.63
C ALA A 412 -3.91 -18.47 -3.66
N LEU A 413 -3.17 -18.11 -2.60
CA LEU A 413 -3.59 -17.05 -1.69
C LEU A 413 -3.67 -15.69 -2.39
N VAL A 414 -2.74 -15.37 -3.29
CA VAL A 414 -2.83 -14.14 -4.10
C VAL A 414 -4.00 -14.19 -5.08
N GLU A 415 -4.16 -15.28 -5.84
CA GLU A 415 -5.25 -15.41 -6.82
C GLU A 415 -6.63 -15.33 -6.17
N SER A 416 -6.82 -15.99 -5.02
CA SER A 416 -8.07 -15.91 -4.27
C SER A 416 -8.41 -14.50 -3.78
N GLY A 417 -7.39 -13.63 -3.61
CA GLY A 417 -7.54 -12.24 -3.22
C GLY A 417 -7.65 -11.25 -4.39
N ARG A 418 -7.48 -11.70 -5.65
CA ARG A 418 -7.56 -10.83 -6.83
C ARG A 418 -8.99 -10.37 -7.12
N GLY A 419 -9.09 -9.28 -7.86
CA GLY A 419 -10.36 -8.71 -8.30
C GLY A 419 -10.96 -7.71 -7.31
N ALA A 420 -10.28 -7.44 -6.19
CA ALA A 420 -10.71 -6.46 -5.21
C ALA A 420 -10.67 -5.04 -5.78
N LEU A 421 -9.69 -4.73 -6.62
CA LEU A 421 -9.58 -3.47 -7.35
C LEU A 421 -10.75 -3.29 -8.31
N ALA A 422 -11.05 -4.29 -9.14
CA ALA A 422 -12.16 -4.22 -10.10
C ALA A 422 -13.50 -4.03 -9.38
N SER A 423 -13.74 -4.82 -8.31
CA SER A 423 -14.93 -4.72 -7.47
C SER A 423 -15.04 -3.36 -6.80
N THR A 424 -13.94 -2.84 -6.26
CA THR A 424 -13.87 -1.51 -5.64
C THR A 424 -14.16 -0.39 -6.63
N LEU A 425 -13.57 -0.44 -7.84
CA LEU A 425 -13.80 0.55 -8.88
C LEU A 425 -15.25 0.53 -9.35
N ALA A 426 -15.83 -0.66 -9.57
CA ALA A 426 -17.24 -0.80 -9.93
C ALA A 426 -18.17 -0.21 -8.86
N LEU A 427 -17.83 -0.36 -7.57
CA LEU A 427 -18.61 0.18 -6.46
C LEU A 427 -18.60 1.71 -6.40
N VAL A 428 -17.46 2.35 -6.71
CA VAL A 428 -17.31 3.81 -6.65
C VAL A 428 -17.70 4.51 -7.95
N GLN A 429 -17.66 3.81 -9.09
CA GLN A 429 -17.94 4.34 -10.43
C GLN A 429 -19.19 5.22 -10.50
N PRO A 430 -20.35 4.84 -9.90
CA PRO A 430 -21.57 5.63 -10.00
C PRO A 430 -21.51 6.99 -9.30
N ALA A 431 -20.60 7.16 -8.34
CA ALA A 431 -20.39 8.41 -7.61
C ALA A 431 -19.23 9.25 -8.18
N LEU A 432 -18.47 8.74 -9.15
CA LEU A 432 -17.44 9.53 -9.79
C LEU A 432 -18.07 10.63 -10.65
N PRO A 433 -17.45 11.82 -10.75
CA PRO A 433 -17.90 12.87 -11.64
C PRO A 433 -18.10 12.35 -13.07
N PRO A 434 -19.11 12.85 -13.82
CA PRO A 434 -19.29 12.46 -15.22
C PRO A 434 -18.09 12.92 -16.06
N VAL A 435 -17.79 12.16 -17.12
CA VAL A 435 -16.74 12.54 -18.08
C VAL A 435 -17.18 13.83 -18.78
N PRO A 436 -16.36 14.89 -18.80
CA PRO A 436 -16.71 16.09 -19.54
C PRO A 436 -16.86 15.75 -21.03
N PRO A 437 -17.83 16.35 -21.74
CA PRO A 437 -17.95 16.19 -23.17
C PRO A 437 -16.64 16.60 -23.85
N ALA A 438 -16.17 15.79 -24.80
CA ALA A 438 -14.93 16.08 -25.53
C ALA A 438 -15.02 17.47 -26.16
N VAL A 439 -14.09 18.35 -25.82
CA VAL A 439 -14.05 19.70 -26.39
C VAL A 439 -13.52 19.60 -27.82
N GLY A 440 -14.43 19.47 -28.80
CA GLY A 440 -14.12 19.76 -30.21
C GLY A 440 -14.83 18.91 -31.26
N ALA A 441 -16.03 19.33 -31.69
CA ALA A 441 -16.53 19.07 -33.06
C ALA A 441 -17.60 20.08 -33.53
N GLU A 442 -17.59 21.34 -33.08
CA GLU A 442 -18.49 22.37 -33.62
C GLU A 442 -17.81 23.73 -33.75
N ARG A 443 -16.78 23.80 -34.63
CA ARG A 443 -16.33 25.08 -35.24
C ARG A 443 -15.73 24.82 -36.61
N SER A 444 -16.53 24.37 -37.57
CA SER A 444 -16.28 24.65 -39.00
C SER A 444 -17.50 24.23 -39.82
N GLN A 445 -18.48 25.12 -39.93
CA GLN A 445 -19.41 25.23 -41.05
C GLN A 445 -20.34 26.42 -40.77
N ARG A 446 -19.82 27.64 -40.98
CA ARG A 446 -20.65 28.73 -41.47
C ARG A 446 -20.20 29.01 -42.90
N PRO A 447 -21.06 28.84 -43.91
CA PRO A 447 -20.73 29.29 -45.25
C PRO A 447 -20.66 30.81 -45.22
N ARG A 448 -19.61 31.38 -45.81
CA ARG A 448 -19.59 32.79 -46.18
C ARG A 448 -20.63 32.95 -47.30
N GLY A 449 -21.76 33.55 -46.97
CA GLY A 449 -22.64 34.19 -47.94
C GLY A 449 -22.15 35.60 -48.22
#